data_AF-A0A0F8X4P2-F1
#
_entry.id   AF-A0A0F8X4P2-F1
#
_cell.length_a   1.000
_cell.length_b   1.000
_cell.length_c   1.000
_cell.angle_alpha   90.00
_cell.angle_beta   90.00
_cell.angle_gamma   90.00
#
_symmetry.space_group_name_H-M   'P 1'
#
loop_
_entity.id
_entity.type
_entity.pdbx_description
1 polymer ?
#
loop_
_entity_poly.entity_id
_entity_poly.type
_entity_poly.pdbx_seq_one_letter_code
_entity_poly.pdbx_strand_id
1 'polypeptide(L)'
;LVGTSFRDGLISHFHHVDTVGIGRMGRVDMHHREEHAVHRVDGIVTSSVGTRNLSITTGVLYEGISRHTTSPFTTPNSGTADDTEANTLHDADGGFAATDVGKTVHNTTDDTYAEVTAFVDSGQLTLSADIFISGENYDLDSFTYWYTTDSGSTWTEVLGATAISNSQYNDVTAGLANLTANRYGVHWVYMEVDGEHFHVLYGQGNYKVNESEEATPPSISPNIVTQYCALIAKIIVQQGTDTLIIMYPWTTVFTSSFATDHNSLANLTTGDVHTQYFLLAGETTDAKLYSGADLIVYSDAGSTEVARIDGATGNLTTPGSIISTGGGQTGKFLTGQAGNTVFAFSGDNFDVRAGTGGSASQNVMRV
;
A
#
# COMPACT_ATOMS: atom_id res chain seq x y z
N LEU A 1 -25.72 48.33 7.07
CA LEU A 1 -25.19 48.45 8.45
C LEU A 1 -24.08 49.51 8.40
N VAL A 2 -24.01 50.46 9.32
CA VAL A 2 -22.90 51.44 9.39
C VAL A 2 -22.07 51.02 10.60
N GLY A 3 -20.74 50.92 10.46
CA GLY A 3 -19.85 50.38 11.50
C GLY A 3 -19.99 51.08 12.87
N THR A 4 -19.50 50.44 13.94
CA THR A 4 -19.59 51.02 15.29
C THR A 4 -18.44 51.98 15.54
N SER A 5 -18.71 53.15 16.12
CA SER A 5 -17.66 54.05 16.61
C SER A 5 -17.83 54.30 18.10
N PHE A 6 -16.71 54.44 18.79
CA PHE A 6 -16.67 54.92 20.17
C PHE A 6 -15.49 55.86 20.35
N ARG A 7 -15.59 56.78 21.32
CA ARG A 7 -14.53 57.73 21.64
C ARG A 7 -13.98 57.39 23.02
N ASP A 8 -12.66 57.32 23.11
CA ASP A 8 -11.94 57.24 24.39
C ASP A 8 -11.04 58.47 24.51
N GLY A 9 -11.38 59.36 25.46
CA GLY A 9 -10.74 60.66 25.59
C GLY A 9 -10.78 61.49 24.30
N LEU A 10 -9.61 61.79 23.75
CA LEU A 10 -9.45 62.59 22.52
C LEU A 10 -9.40 61.74 21.23
N ILE A 11 -9.34 60.41 21.35
CA ILE A 11 -9.18 59.51 20.19
C ILE A 11 -10.55 58.89 19.86
N SER A 12 -10.91 58.91 18.58
CA SER A 12 -12.11 58.23 18.07
C SER A 12 -11.71 56.91 17.42
N HIS A 13 -12.28 55.81 17.92
CA HIS A 13 -12.09 54.47 17.42
C HIS A 13 -13.25 54.11 16.50
N PHE A 14 -12.94 53.58 15.32
CA PHE A 14 -13.92 53.13 14.33
C PHE A 14 -13.72 51.64 14.08
N HIS A 15 -14.80 50.86 14.17
CA HIS A 15 -14.84 49.55 13.55
C HIS A 15 -15.47 49.70 12.18
N HIS A 16 -14.72 49.34 11.14
CA HIS A 16 -15.19 49.34 9.77
C HIS A 16 -16.43 48.45 9.65
N VAL A 17 -17.40 48.82 8.81
CA VAL A 17 -18.61 47.99 8.63
C VAL A 17 -18.25 46.56 8.23
N ASP A 18 -17.17 46.39 7.49
CA ASP A 18 -16.72 45.06 7.11
C ASP A 18 -16.31 44.24 8.33
N THR A 19 -15.75 44.86 9.39
CA THR A 19 -15.26 44.17 10.59
C THR A 19 -16.33 43.89 11.65
N VAL A 20 -17.61 44.21 11.41
CA VAL A 20 -18.74 43.94 12.33
C VAL A 20 -20.04 43.60 11.58
N GLY A 21 -20.90 42.74 12.14
CA GLY A 21 -22.20 42.39 11.54
C GLY A 21 -22.10 41.52 10.27
N ILE A 22 -23.02 41.71 9.30
CA ILE A 22 -23.16 40.84 8.11
C ILE A 22 -21.89 40.77 7.23
N GLY A 23 -21.04 41.80 7.25
CA GLY A 23 -19.73 41.80 6.58
C GLY A 23 -18.72 40.81 7.18
N ARG A 24 -18.95 40.31 8.40
CA ARG A 24 -18.19 39.18 8.97
C ARG A 24 -18.57 37.84 8.34
N MET A 25 -19.80 37.66 7.86
CA MET A 25 -20.24 36.35 7.36
C MET A 25 -19.40 35.89 6.17
N GLY A 26 -19.09 36.79 5.22
CA GLY A 26 -18.20 36.45 4.10
C GLY A 26 -16.78 36.11 4.55
N ARG A 27 -16.25 36.76 5.60
CA ARG A 27 -14.94 36.41 6.15
C ARG A 27 -14.94 35.13 6.99
N VAL A 28 -16.04 34.82 7.67
CA VAL A 28 -16.20 33.55 8.38
C VAL A 28 -16.28 32.40 7.37
N ASP A 29 -17.02 32.58 6.28
CA ASP A 29 -17.07 31.62 5.18
C ASP A 29 -15.69 31.42 4.54
N MET A 30 -14.99 32.51 4.19
CA MET A 30 -13.62 32.43 3.67
C MET A 30 -12.65 31.77 4.66
N HIS A 31 -12.74 32.10 5.95
CA HIS A 31 -11.92 31.46 6.98
C HIS A 31 -12.19 29.95 7.05
N HIS A 32 -13.45 29.52 6.99
CA HIS A 32 -13.76 28.09 6.96
C HIS A 32 -13.16 27.42 5.72
N ARG A 33 -13.26 28.03 4.53
CA ARG A 33 -12.66 27.49 3.30
C ARG A 33 -11.13 27.45 3.35
N GLU A 34 -10.48 28.43 3.98
CA GLU A 34 -9.03 28.46 4.19
C GLU A 34 -8.56 27.40 5.19
N GLU A 35 -9.33 27.16 6.25
CA GLU A 35 -9.03 26.14 7.26
C GLU A 35 -9.23 24.74 6.70
N HIS A 36 -10.34 24.55 5.98
CA HIS A 36 -10.69 23.30 5.33
C HIS A 36 -11.56 23.57 4.09
N ALA A 37 -11.02 23.23 2.91
CA ALA A 37 -11.73 23.44 1.66
C ALA A 37 -13.12 22.77 1.64
N VAL A 38 -13.21 21.54 2.15
CA VAL A 38 -14.46 20.78 2.22
C VAL A 38 -14.52 19.92 3.49
N HIS A 39 -15.69 19.90 4.13
CA HIS A 39 -15.98 19.07 5.31
C HIS A 39 -17.06 18.03 5.05
N ARG A 40 -16.73 16.75 5.27
CA ARG A 40 -17.73 15.68 5.31
C ARG A 40 -18.44 15.66 6.65
N VAL A 41 -19.77 15.61 6.62
CA VAL A 41 -20.62 15.45 7.81
C VAL A 41 -21.08 14.01 7.97
N ASP A 42 -21.62 13.41 6.91
CA ASP A 42 -22.16 12.05 6.92
C ASP A 42 -22.16 11.44 5.51
N GLY A 43 -22.33 10.12 5.40
CA GLY A 43 -22.50 9.42 4.13
C GLY A 43 -21.21 9.32 3.32
N ILE A 44 -21.28 9.36 1.99
CA ILE A 44 -20.10 9.29 1.10
C ILE A 44 -19.25 8.04 1.40
N VAL A 45 -19.92 6.90 1.54
CA VAL A 45 -19.25 5.62 1.80
C VAL A 45 -18.99 4.95 0.46
N THR A 46 -17.73 4.98 0.02
CA THR A 46 -17.25 4.26 -1.15
C THR A 46 -17.13 2.76 -0.87
N SER A 47 -17.69 1.93 -1.73
CA SER A 47 -17.65 0.47 -1.67
C SER A 47 -17.40 -0.10 -3.05
N SER A 48 -16.98 -1.37 -3.12
CA SER A 48 -16.86 -2.08 -4.39
C SER A 48 -18.16 -2.81 -4.71
N VAL A 49 -18.55 -2.76 -5.98
CA VAL A 49 -19.64 -3.55 -6.56
C VAL A 49 -19.16 -4.19 -7.85
N GLY A 50 -19.81 -5.28 -8.28
CA GLY A 50 -19.46 -5.93 -9.54
C GLY A 50 -17.96 -6.27 -9.67
N THR A 51 -17.36 -5.88 -10.79
CA THR A 51 -15.96 -6.15 -11.11
C THR A 51 -15.16 -4.85 -11.11
N ARG A 52 -14.62 -4.50 -9.93
CA ARG A 52 -13.81 -3.28 -9.69
C ARG A 52 -14.60 -1.97 -9.87
N ASN A 53 -15.92 -2.05 -9.93
CA ASN A 53 -16.80 -0.89 -10.02
C ASN A 53 -17.00 -0.27 -8.64
N LEU A 54 -17.43 0.99 -8.59
CA LEU A 54 -17.62 1.72 -7.35
C LEU A 54 -19.12 1.91 -7.07
N SER A 55 -19.48 1.87 -5.80
CA SER A 55 -20.75 2.40 -5.30
C SER A 55 -20.47 3.34 -4.14
N ILE A 56 -21.02 4.55 -4.23
CA ILE A 56 -20.83 5.62 -3.24
C ILE A 56 -22.22 6.03 -2.77
N THR A 57 -22.43 5.94 -1.46
CA THR A 57 -23.71 6.34 -0.86
C THR A 57 -23.89 7.86 -0.94
N THR A 58 -25.14 8.31 -0.87
CA THR A 58 -25.44 9.72 -0.61
C THR A 58 -24.71 10.22 0.65
N GLY A 59 -24.53 11.52 0.73
CA GLY A 59 -23.90 12.14 1.89
C GLY A 59 -24.03 13.65 1.92
N VAL A 60 -23.31 14.25 2.87
CA VAL A 60 -23.35 15.70 3.11
C VAL A 60 -21.94 16.25 3.18
N LEU A 61 -21.68 17.24 2.35
CA LEU A 61 -20.46 18.05 2.35
C LEU A 61 -20.78 19.49 2.74
N TYR A 62 -19.81 20.16 3.33
CA TYR A 62 -19.82 21.60 3.51
C TYR A 62 -18.63 22.22 2.77
N GLU A 63 -18.90 23.22 1.94
CA GLU A 63 -17.89 24.14 1.42
C GLU A 63 -18.08 25.49 2.15
N GLY A 64 -17.16 25.80 3.05
CA GLY A 64 -17.35 26.93 3.96
C GLY A 64 -18.62 26.75 4.82
N ILE A 65 -19.62 27.61 4.66
CA ILE A 65 -20.92 27.49 5.33
C ILE A 65 -22.03 26.90 4.44
N SER A 66 -21.73 26.62 3.17
CA SER A 66 -22.69 26.07 2.21
C SER A 66 -22.81 24.55 2.39
N ARG A 67 -24.04 24.06 2.58
CA ARG A 67 -24.32 22.62 2.71
C ARG A 67 -24.69 22.03 1.35
N HIS A 68 -24.01 20.96 0.97
CA HIS A 68 -24.24 20.21 -0.24
C HIS A 68 -24.70 18.79 0.12
N THR A 69 -25.71 18.29 -0.57
CA THR A 69 -26.15 16.90 -0.48
C THR A 69 -25.80 16.21 -1.78
N THR A 70 -25.16 15.05 -1.69
CA THR A 70 -24.71 14.31 -2.88
C THR A 70 -25.72 13.25 -3.26
N SER A 71 -25.86 13.00 -4.55
CA SER A 71 -26.62 11.87 -5.10
C SER A 71 -25.88 10.54 -4.86
N PRO A 72 -26.58 9.39 -4.87
CA PRO A 72 -25.89 8.11 -4.89
C PRO A 72 -25.20 7.95 -6.25
N PHE A 73 -24.04 7.30 -6.25
CA PHE A 73 -23.26 7.05 -7.46
C PHE A 73 -22.92 5.57 -7.55
N THR A 74 -23.11 4.91 -8.69
CA THR A 74 -22.77 3.48 -8.83
C THR A 74 -22.48 3.08 -10.27
N THR A 75 -21.30 2.49 -10.52
CA THR A 75 -20.76 2.28 -11.88
C THR A 75 -20.71 0.82 -12.39
N PRO A 76 -21.79 0.02 -12.49
CA PRO A 76 -21.73 -1.07 -13.45
C PRO A 76 -22.88 -1.10 -14.44
N ASN A 77 -23.89 -0.22 -14.35
CA ASN A 77 -25.05 -0.31 -15.22
C ASN A 77 -24.69 0.20 -16.62
N SER A 78 -24.00 -0.65 -17.39
CA SER A 78 -23.69 -0.45 -18.79
C SER A 78 -24.41 -1.52 -19.61
N GLY A 79 -24.85 -1.18 -20.81
CA GLY A 79 -25.63 -2.10 -21.62
C GLY A 79 -25.69 -1.69 -23.07
N THR A 80 -26.73 -2.17 -23.75
CA THR A 80 -27.01 -1.83 -25.15
C THR A 80 -28.48 -1.47 -25.25
N ALA A 81 -28.79 -0.31 -25.82
CA ALA A 81 -30.16 0.09 -26.05
C ALA A 81 -30.83 -0.91 -27.01
N ASP A 82 -31.99 -1.45 -26.64
CA ASP A 82 -32.73 -2.44 -27.42
C ASP A 82 -33.73 -1.80 -28.40
N ASP A 83 -34.16 -0.56 -28.16
CA ASP A 83 -35.18 0.12 -28.96
C ASP A 83 -34.89 1.62 -29.15
N THR A 84 -35.60 2.25 -30.09
CA THR A 84 -35.53 3.68 -30.37
C THR A 84 -36.83 4.37 -29.96
N GLU A 85 -36.78 5.10 -28.86
CA GLU A 85 -37.87 5.97 -28.41
C GLU A 85 -37.29 7.28 -27.87
N ALA A 86 -37.92 8.40 -28.25
CA ALA A 86 -37.43 9.72 -27.87
C ALA A 86 -37.32 9.87 -26.35
N ASN A 87 -36.18 10.40 -25.89
CA ASN A 87 -35.89 10.66 -24.47
C ASN A 87 -36.03 9.41 -23.58
N THR A 88 -35.78 8.22 -24.11
CA THR A 88 -35.96 6.97 -23.38
C THR A 88 -34.79 6.04 -23.64
N LEU A 89 -34.32 5.37 -22.59
CA LEU A 89 -33.42 4.22 -22.71
C LEU A 89 -34.20 2.95 -22.44
N HIS A 90 -34.26 2.09 -23.44
CA HIS A 90 -34.78 0.72 -23.35
C HIS A 90 -33.60 -0.25 -23.34
N ASP A 91 -33.49 -1.09 -22.31
CA ASP A 91 -32.59 -2.25 -22.29
C ASP A 91 -33.26 -3.30 -21.40
N ALA A 92 -33.80 -4.36 -22.00
CA ALA A 92 -34.55 -5.37 -21.25
C ALA A 92 -33.71 -6.10 -20.19
N ASP A 93 -32.39 -6.13 -20.37
CA ASP A 93 -31.40 -6.72 -19.48
C ASP A 93 -30.64 -5.65 -18.65
N GLY A 94 -31.01 -4.37 -18.77
CA GLY A 94 -30.30 -3.23 -18.18
C GLY A 94 -30.32 -3.19 -16.65
N GLY A 95 -31.26 -3.91 -16.02
CA GLY A 95 -31.30 -4.09 -14.57
C GLY A 95 -31.51 -2.79 -13.79
N PHE A 96 -32.21 -1.83 -14.39
CA PHE A 96 -32.42 -0.51 -13.82
C PHE A 96 -33.21 -0.54 -12.51
N ALA A 97 -33.00 0.47 -11.67
CA ALA A 97 -33.67 0.62 -10.39
C ALA A 97 -34.14 2.05 -10.16
N ALA A 98 -35.10 2.24 -9.26
CA ALA A 98 -35.58 3.57 -8.86
C ALA A 98 -34.46 4.48 -8.30
N THR A 99 -33.36 3.89 -7.83
CA THR A 99 -32.15 4.61 -7.39
C THR A 99 -31.29 5.15 -8.52
N ASP A 100 -31.60 4.83 -9.78
CA ASP A 100 -30.88 5.34 -10.95
C ASP A 100 -31.42 6.71 -11.40
N VAL A 101 -32.53 7.18 -10.83
CA VAL A 101 -33.04 8.54 -11.11
C VAL A 101 -32.06 9.58 -10.58
N GLY A 102 -31.72 10.56 -11.43
CA GLY A 102 -30.72 11.59 -11.18
C GLY A 102 -29.30 11.21 -11.61
N LYS A 103 -29.08 9.98 -12.09
CA LYS A 103 -27.80 9.56 -12.65
C LYS A 103 -27.59 10.14 -14.05
N THR A 104 -26.33 10.27 -14.44
CA THR A 104 -25.96 10.59 -15.82
C THR A 104 -25.85 9.29 -16.60
N VAL A 105 -26.55 9.21 -17.73
CA VAL A 105 -26.34 8.18 -18.74
C VAL A 105 -25.48 8.75 -19.87
N HIS A 106 -24.51 7.97 -20.30
CA HIS A 106 -23.61 8.28 -21.39
C HIS A 106 -23.83 7.28 -22.52
N ASN A 107 -24.18 7.78 -23.70
CA ASN A 107 -24.15 6.99 -24.92
C ASN A 107 -22.71 6.94 -25.44
N THR A 108 -22.05 5.82 -25.19
CA THR A 108 -20.66 5.56 -25.58
C THR A 108 -20.45 5.44 -27.09
N THR A 109 -21.52 5.30 -27.88
CA THR A 109 -21.46 5.21 -29.34
C THR A 109 -21.24 6.60 -29.96
N ASP A 110 -21.97 7.58 -29.43
CA ASP A 110 -22.05 8.93 -30.00
C ASP A 110 -21.40 10.02 -29.12
N ASP A 111 -20.89 9.66 -27.94
CA ASP A 111 -20.33 10.58 -26.94
C ASP A 111 -21.33 11.69 -26.56
N THR A 112 -22.55 11.25 -26.25
CA THR A 112 -23.66 12.12 -25.81
C THR A 112 -24.16 11.73 -24.43
N TYR A 113 -24.72 12.68 -23.70
CA TYR A 113 -25.06 12.53 -22.28
C TYR A 113 -26.48 13.01 -22.02
N ALA A 114 -27.17 12.33 -21.11
CA ALA A 114 -28.47 12.73 -20.59
C ALA A 114 -28.58 12.38 -19.10
N GLU A 115 -29.55 12.99 -18.42
CA GLU A 115 -29.87 12.66 -17.04
C GLU A 115 -31.08 11.73 -17.00
N VAL A 116 -31.06 10.75 -16.10
CA VAL A 116 -32.22 9.89 -15.85
C VAL A 116 -33.26 10.67 -15.04
N THR A 117 -34.35 11.04 -15.69
CA THR A 117 -35.42 11.86 -15.07
C THR A 117 -36.51 11.02 -14.40
N ALA A 118 -36.70 9.76 -14.82
CA ALA A 118 -37.63 8.84 -14.19
C ALA A 118 -37.23 7.38 -14.40
N PHE A 119 -37.55 6.55 -13.41
CA PHE A 119 -37.52 5.09 -13.49
C PHE A 119 -38.93 4.60 -13.85
N VAL A 120 -39.04 3.81 -14.92
CA VAL A 120 -40.31 3.20 -15.34
C VAL A 120 -40.37 1.77 -14.81
N ASP A 121 -39.41 0.95 -15.21
CA ASP A 121 -39.20 -0.41 -14.73
C ASP A 121 -37.74 -0.86 -14.95
N SER A 122 -37.42 -2.13 -14.65
CA SER A 122 -36.04 -2.64 -14.71
C SER A 122 -35.43 -2.66 -16.11
N GLY A 123 -36.21 -2.43 -17.17
CA GLY A 123 -35.72 -2.35 -18.54
C GLY A 123 -35.93 -1.00 -19.20
N GLN A 124 -36.47 0.00 -18.49
CA GLN A 124 -36.75 1.30 -19.07
C GLN A 124 -36.49 2.49 -18.12
N LEU A 125 -35.79 3.48 -18.66
CA LEU A 125 -35.55 4.79 -18.04
C LEU A 125 -36.04 5.93 -18.94
N THR A 126 -36.58 6.99 -18.34
CA THR A 126 -36.85 8.26 -19.04
C THR A 126 -35.67 9.20 -18.86
N LEU A 127 -35.24 9.84 -19.94
CA LEU A 127 -34.06 10.69 -20.01
C LEU A 127 -34.43 12.16 -20.22
N SER A 128 -33.50 13.07 -19.92
CA SER A 128 -33.66 14.51 -20.14
C SER A 128 -33.47 14.93 -21.60
N ALA A 129 -32.87 14.07 -22.42
CA ALA A 129 -32.61 14.30 -23.84
C ALA A 129 -32.72 13.00 -24.65
N ASP A 130 -32.95 13.16 -25.94
CA ASP A 130 -33.02 12.07 -26.91
C ASP A 130 -31.62 11.75 -27.41
N ILE A 131 -31.03 10.68 -26.87
CA ILE A 131 -29.63 10.32 -27.13
C ILE A 131 -29.45 8.87 -27.57
N PHE A 132 -30.51 8.07 -27.76
CA PHE A 132 -30.38 6.64 -28.07
C PHE A 132 -31.15 6.20 -29.31
N ILE A 133 -30.48 5.35 -30.09
CA ILE A 133 -31.06 4.48 -31.11
C ILE A 133 -30.78 3.02 -30.72
N SER A 134 -31.65 2.09 -31.16
CA SER A 134 -31.46 0.65 -30.95
C SER A 134 -30.08 0.20 -31.46
N GLY A 135 -29.36 -0.54 -30.60
CA GLY A 135 -28.03 -1.07 -30.82
C GLY A 135 -26.89 -0.24 -30.25
N GLU A 136 -27.16 0.93 -29.66
CA GLU A 136 -26.13 1.81 -29.10
C GLU A 136 -25.74 1.42 -27.67
N ASN A 137 -24.44 1.49 -27.37
CA ASN A 137 -23.92 1.14 -26.05
C ASN A 137 -23.99 2.31 -25.07
N TYR A 138 -24.26 2.00 -23.79
CA TYR A 138 -24.32 3.01 -22.74
C TYR A 138 -23.57 2.61 -21.48
N ASP A 139 -23.24 3.62 -20.67
CA ASP A 139 -22.91 3.48 -19.25
C ASP A 139 -23.76 4.45 -18.40
N LEU A 140 -24.16 4.01 -17.21
CA LEU A 140 -24.77 4.84 -16.17
C LEU A 140 -23.73 5.10 -15.10
N ASP A 141 -23.59 6.38 -14.74
CA ASP A 141 -22.57 6.89 -13.84
C ASP A 141 -21.16 6.43 -14.25
N SER A 142 -20.38 7.38 -14.79
CA SER A 142 -18.96 7.17 -15.04
C SER A 142 -18.14 8.19 -14.26
N PHE A 143 -16.84 7.91 -14.15
CA PHE A 143 -15.89 8.82 -13.56
C PHE A 143 -14.77 9.12 -14.55
N THR A 144 -14.10 10.26 -14.36
CA THR A 144 -12.99 10.67 -15.19
C THR A 144 -11.69 10.20 -14.57
N TYR A 145 -10.91 9.42 -15.31
CA TYR A 145 -9.56 9.04 -14.93
C TYR A 145 -8.55 10.12 -15.34
N TRP A 146 -7.55 10.34 -14.50
CA TRP A 146 -6.50 11.33 -14.74
C TRP A 146 -5.10 10.72 -14.61
N TYR A 147 -4.24 11.01 -15.58
CA TYR A 147 -2.81 10.69 -15.57
C TYR A 147 -1.97 11.82 -16.16
N THR A 148 -0.64 11.76 -16.04
CA THR A 148 0.27 12.80 -16.54
C THR A 148 1.51 12.16 -17.17
N THR A 149 2.08 12.81 -18.17
CA THR A 149 3.32 12.37 -18.84
C THR A 149 4.51 13.29 -18.55
N ASP A 150 4.30 14.36 -17.76
CA ASP A 150 5.23 15.49 -17.62
C ASP A 150 5.32 16.00 -16.17
N SER A 151 5.34 15.05 -15.23
CA SER A 151 5.46 15.31 -13.79
C SER A 151 4.36 16.20 -13.23
N GLY A 152 3.16 16.10 -13.81
CA GLY A 152 1.97 16.81 -13.37
C GLY A 152 1.80 18.21 -13.96
N SER A 153 2.66 18.62 -14.91
CA SER A 153 2.52 19.92 -15.57
C SER A 153 1.26 19.96 -16.46
N THR A 154 0.95 18.82 -17.09
CA THR A 154 -0.24 18.58 -17.89
C THR A 154 -0.90 17.29 -17.42
N TRP A 155 -2.22 17.31 -17.34
CA TRP A 155 -3.03 16.15 -16.99
C TRP A 155 -3.89 15.75 -18.18
N THR A 156 -3.88 14.46 -18.50
CA THR A 156 -4.73 13.86 -19.53
C THR A 156 -5.94 13.23 -18.86
N GLU A 157 -7.12 13.58 -19.34
CA GLU A 157 -8.40 13.01 -18.92
C GLU A 157 -8.76 11.78 -19.75
N VAL A 158 -9.41 10.83 -19.10
CA VAL A 158 -10.02 9.64 -19.70
C VAL A 158 -11.46 9.59 -19.18
N LEU A 159 -12.39 9.98 -20.05
CA LEU A 159 -13.83 10.03 -19.74
C LEU A 159 -14.45 8.62 -19.80
N GLY A 160 -15.64 8.46 -19.21
CA GLY A 160 -16.43 7.24 -19.34
C GLY A 160 -15.89 6.02 -18.58
N ALA A 161 -14.97 6.19 -17.62
CA ALA A 161 -14.45 5.04 -16.88
C ALA A 161 -15.47 4.55 -15.86
N THR A 162 -15.72 3.24 -15.85
CA THR A 162 -16.70 2.60 -14.95
C THR A 162 -16.05 1.65 -13.94
N ALA A 163 -14.79 1.28 -14.14
CA ALA A 163 -14.08 0.31 -13.30
C ALA A 163 -12.67 0.79 -12.94
N ILE A 164 -12.23 0.48 -11.73
CA ILE A 164 -10.86 0.76 -11.30
C ILE A 164 -9.88 -0.13 -12.06
N SER A 165 -8.84 0.48 -12.62
CA SER A 165 -7.78 -0.26 -13.32
C SER A 165 -6.96 -1.10 -12.34
N ASN A 166 -6.80 -2.39 -12.63
CA ASN A 166 -5.92 -3.29 -11.89
C ASN A 166 -4.65 -3.65 -12.68
N SER A 167 -4.33 -2.91 -13.73
CA SER A 167 -3.27 -3.29 -14.66
C SER A 167 -2.23 -2.19 -14.86
N GLN A 168 -2.56 -0.94 -14.54
CA GLN A 168 -1.73 0.21 -14.84
C GLN A 168 -1.56 1.15 -13.66
N TYR A 169 -0.43 1.85 -13.65
CA TYR A 169 -0.14 2.99 -12.80
C TYR A 169 0.33 4.18 -13.67
N ASN A 170 0.42 5.36 -13.08
CA ASN A 170 0.89 6.56 -13.77
C ASN A 170 2.40 6.74 -13.58
N ASP A 171 3.20 6.37 -14.58
CA ASP A 171 4.58 6.81 -14.69
C ASP A 171 4.58 8.29 -15.07
N VAL A 172 4.94 9.15 -14.14
CA VAL A 172 4.86 10.61 -14.30
C VAL A 172 5.72 11.17 -15.44
N THR A 173 6.57 10.36 -16.06
CA THR A 173 7.44 10.75 -17.19
C THR A 173 7.00 10.16 -18.53
N ALA A 174 6.21 9.09 -18.51
CA ALA A 174 5.84 8.32 -19.70
C ALA A 174 4.32 8.10 -19.85
N GLY A 175 3.52 8.46 -18.84
CA GLY A 175 2.09 8.21 -18.77
C GLY A 175 1.76 6.85 -18.19
N LEU A 176 0.74 6.19 -18.73
CA LEU A 176 0.29 4.90 -18.20
C LEU A 176 1.30 3.79 -18.48
N ALA A 177 1.73 3.11 -17.41
CA ALA A 177 2.64 1.98 -17.44
C ALA A 177 2.01 0.76 -16.77
N ASN A 178 2.39 -0.44 -17.22
CA ASN A 178 1.83 -1.68 -16.67
C ASN A 178 2.40 -1.99 -15.29
N LEU A 179 1.53 -2.40 -14.37
CA LEU A 179 1.92 -3.01 -13.10
C LEU A 179 2.63 -4.34 -13.37
N THR A 180 3.68 -4.62 -12.59
CA THR A 180 4.33 -5.94 -12.66
C THR A 180 3.59 -6.95 -11.79
N ALA A 181 3.84 -8.24 -12.02
CA ALA A 181 3.19 -9.30 -11.25
C ALA A 181 3.40 -9.11 -9.73
N ASN A 182 2.34 -9.32 -8.95
CA ASN A 182 2.31 -9.13 -7.50
C ASN A 182 2.59 -7.70 -7.02
N ARG A 183 2.30 -6.70 -7.86
CA ARG A 183 2.30 -5.29 -7.49
C ARG A 183 0.91 -4.70 -7.41
N TYR A 184 0.80 -3.57 -6.74
CA TYR A 184 -0.45 -2.91 -6.42
C TYR A 184 -0.52 -1.55 -7.08
N GLY A 185 -1.65 -1.27 -7.73
CA GLY A 185 -2.04 0.06 -8.16
C GLY A 185 -2.75 0.79 -7.02
N VAL A 186 -2.55 2.11 -6.95
CA VAL A 186 -3.26 3.00 -6.03
C VAL A 186 -4.12 3.94 -6.88
N HIS A 187 -5.33 4.24 -6.44
CA HIS A 187 -6.23 5.19 -7.11
C HIS A 187 -6.84 6.13 -6.08
N TRP A 188 -6.82 7.41 -6.39
CA TRP A 188 -7.33 8.47 -5.50
C TRP A 188 -8.65 8.96 -6.05
N VAL A 189 -9.73 8.68 -5.33
CA VAL A 189 -11.09 9.02 -5.76
C VAL A 189 -11.49 10.34 -5.13
N TYR A 190 -11.86 11.27 -5.99
CA TYR A 190 -12.33 12.60 -5.66
C TYR A 190 -13.76 12.78 -6.15
N MET A 191 -14.52 13.57 -5.42
CA MET A 191 -15.90 13.93 -5.74
C MET A 191 -15.98 15.45 -5.78
N GLU A 192 -16.64 15.99 -6.81
CA GLU A 192 -16.98 17.42 -6.85
C GLU A 192 -17.92 17.79 -5.69
N VAL A 193 -17.84 19.03 -5.21
CA VAL A 193 -18.59 19.47 -4.02
C VAL A 193 -20.11 19.38 -4.21
N ASP A 194 -20.59 19.54 -5.44
CA ASP A 194 -22.00 19.33 -5.81
C ASP A 194 -22.41 17.84 -5.83
N GLY A 195 -21.44 16.93 -5.92
CA GLY A 195 -21.64 15.50 -5.92
C GLY A 195 -22.06 14.91 -7.26
N GLU A 196 -21.93 15.67 -8.36
CA GLU A 196 -22.36 15.25 -9.70
C GLU A 196 -21.25 14.48 -10.44
N HIS A 197 -20.00 14.94 -10.35
CA HIS A 197 -18.88 14.31 -11.05
C HIS A 197 -17.84 13.70 -10.10
N PHE A 198 -17.22 12.64 -10.60
CA PHE A 198 -16.20 11.88 -9.90
C PHE A 198 -14.92 11.85 -10.72
N HIS A 199 -13.80 12.07 -10.03
CA HIS A 199 -12.48 12.12 -10.63
C HIS A 199 -11.57 11.13 -9.94
N VAL A 200 -10.86 10.31 -10.71
CA VAL A 200 -9.93 9.32 -10.18
C VAL A 200 -8.53 9.59 -10.70
N LEU A 201 -7.60 9.85 -9.79
CA LEU A 201 -6.19 9.99 -10.14
C LEU A 201 -5.49 8.64 -10.02
N TYR A 202 -4.77 8.25 -11.07
CA TYR A 202 -3.83 7.13 -10.98
C TYR A 202 -2.71 7.45 -9.99
N GLY A 203 -2.42 6.49 -9.11
CA GLY A 203 -1.24 6.47 -8.27
C GLY A 203 0.04 6.36 -9.11
N GLN A 204 1.13 6.89 -8.58
CA GLN A 204 2.34 7.18 -9.36
C GLN A 204 3.42 6.10 -9.23
N GLY A 205 3.06 4.88 -8.86
CA GLY A 205 4.05 3.82 -8.60
C GLY A 205 3.54 2.40 -8.77
N ASN A 206 4.53 1.52 -8.94
CA ASN A 206 4.37 0.07 -9.05
C ASN A 206 4.65 -0.60 -7.69
N TYR A 207 3.71 -0.47 -6.77
CA TYR A 207 3.96 -0.64 -5.34
C TYR A 207 3.94 -2.09 -4.87
N LYS A 208 4.73 -2.41 -3.84
CA LYS A 208 4.44 -3.54 -2.94
C LYS A 208 3.24 -3.17 -2.04
N VAL A 209 2.64 -4.16 -1.37
CA VAL A 209 1.47 -3.94 -0.52
C VAL A 209 1.70 -2.85 0.55
N ASN A 210 2.79 -2.92 1.29
CA ASN A 210 3.13 -1.92 2.31
C ASN A 210 3.41 -0.53 1.71
N GLU A 211 4.10 -0.47 0.57
CA GLU A 211 4.35 0.79 -0.14
C GLU A 211 3.04 1.41 -0.64
N SER A 212 2.07 0.57 -1.04
CA SER A 212 0.77 1.03 -1.52
C SER A 212 -0.09 1.61 -0.40
N GLU A 213 -0.01 1.07 0.82
CA GLU A 213 -0.70 1.59 2.01
C GLU A 213 -0.16 2.95 2.44
N GLU A 214 1.17 3.15 2.33
CA GLU A 214 1.86 4.41 2.68
C GLU A 214 1.87 5.45 1.56
N ALA A 215 1.48 5.09 0.34
CA ALA A 215 1.44 6.03 -0.78
C ALA A 215 0.54 7.24 -0.45
N THR A 216 0.99 8.44 -0.83
CA THR A 216 0.24 9.69 -0.68
C THR A 216 -0.38 10.12 -2.02
N PRO A 217 -1.42 10.99 -2.01
CA PRO A 217 -1.91 11.59 -3.24
C PRO A 217 -0.81 12.29 -4.05
N PRO A 218 -0.93 12.38 -5.38
CA PRO A 218 -0.02 13.15 -6.22
C PRO A 218 0.18 14.59 -5.69
N SER A 219 1.43 15.00 -5.53
CA SER A 219 1.79 16.32 -4.98
C SER A 219 1.37 17.48 -5.89
N ILE A 220 1.26 17.22 -7.19
CA ILE A 220 0.63 18.06 -8.18
C ILE A 220 -0.57 17.27 -8.67
N SER A 221 -1.72 17.92 -8.81
CA SER A 221 -2.99 17.30 -9.22
C SER A 221 -3.71 18.24 -10.19
N PRO A 222 -4.66 17.74 -11.00
CA PRO A 222 -5.48 18.58 -11.87
C PRO A 222 -6.16 19.72 -11.10
N ASN A 223 -6.31 20.86 -11.77
CA ASN A 223 -6.90 22.06 -11.17
C ASN A 223 -8.32 21.80 -10.68
N ILE A 224 -9.11 21.02 -11.44
CA ILE A 224 -10.48 20.63 -11.08
C ILE A 224 -10.53 19.90 -9.73
N VAL A 225 -9.60 18.96 -9.53
CA VAL A 225 -9.51 18.16 -8.30
C VAL A 225 -9.06 18.99 -7.11
N THR A 226 -8.15 19.94 -7.32
CA THR A 226 -7.61 20.77 -6.22
C THR A 226 -8.51 21.94 -5.84
N GLN A 227 -9.38 22.40 -6.74
CA GLN A 227 -10.20 23.60 -6.53
C GLN A 227 -11.68 23.28 -6.24
N TYR A 228 -12.21 22.19 -6.79
CA TYR A 228 -13.66 21.91 -6.78
C TYR A 228 -14.03 20.55 -6.18
N CYS A 229 -13.05 19.74 -5.77
CA CYS A 229 -13.30 18.39 -5.29
C CYS A 229 -12.82 18.14 -3.86
N ALA A 230 -13.41 17.13 -3.22
CA ALA A 230 -12.93 16.53 -1.98
C ALA A 230 -12.38 15.13 -2.26
N LEU A 231 -11.26 14.77 -1.62
CA LEU A 231 -10.78 13.38 -1.61
C LEU A 231 -11.75 12.55 -0.76
N ILE A 232 -12.27 11.46 -1.32
CA ILE A 232 -13.27 10.61 -0.65
C ILE A 232 -12.78 9.19 -0.38
N ALA A 233 -11.86 8.67 -1.20
CA ALA A 233 -11.30 7.35 -0.98
C ALA A 233 -9.90 7.19 -1.59
N LYS A 234 -9.12 6.32 -0.97
CA LYS A 234 -7.95 5.67 -1.54
C LYS A 234 -8.31 4.24 -1.85
N ILE A 235 -8.08 3.81 -3.07
CA ILE A 235 -8.32 2.44 -3.52
C ILE A 235 -7.00 1.79 -3.86
N ILE A 236 -6.79 0.58 -3.37
CA ILE A 236 -5.62 -0.25 -3.64
C ILE A 236 -6.10 -1.54 -4.29
N VAL A 237 -5.47 -1.95 -5.39
CA VAL A 237 -5.82 -3.17 -6.13
C VAL A 237 -4.56 -3.90 -6.60
N GLN A 238 -4.51 -5.21 -6.40
CA GLN A 238 -3.39 -6.03 -6.88
C GLN A 238 -3.52 -6.29 -8.38
N GLN A 239 -2.38 -6.32 -9.06
CA GLN A 239 -2.29 -6.64 -10.47
C GLN A 239 -3.04 -7.93 -10.82
N GLY A 240 -3.98 -7.83 -11.77
CA GLY A 240 -4.75 -8.96 -12.27
C GLY A 240 -5.83 -9.51 -11.32
N THR A 241 -6.13 -8.82 -10.22
CA THR A 241 -7.21 -9.20 -9.28
C THR A 241 -8.37 -8.20 -9.33
N ASP A 242 -9.56 -8.62 -8.91
CA ASP A 242 -10.75 -7.75 -8.87
C ASP A 242 -11.09 -7.23 -7.47
N THR A 243 -10.33 -7.65 -6.45
CA THR A 243 -10.52 -7.24 -5.07
C THR A 243 -9.98 -5.83 -4.84
N LEU A 244 -10.87 -4.91 -4.48
CA LEU A 244 -10.52 -3.54 -4.09
C LEU A 244 -10.37 -3.41 -2.58
N ILE A 245 -9.24 -2.90 -2.11
CA ILE A 245 -9.05 -2.44 -0.74
C ILE A 245 -9.34 -0.94 -0.72
N ILE A 246 -10.31 -0.51 0.09
CA ILE A 246 -10.79 0.87 0.12
C ILE A 246 -10.47 1.47 1.50
N MET A 247 -9.82 2.63 1.51
CA MET A 247 -9.47 3.39 2.70
C MET A 247 -10.05 4.80 2.60
N TYR A 248 -10.50 5.39 3.70
CA TYR A 248 -11.08 6.74 3.70
C TYR A 248 -10.16 7.77 4.35
N PRO A 249 -10.10 9.00 3.83
CA PRO A 249 -9.21 10.03 4.35
C PRO A 249 -9.64 10.58 5.73
N TRP A 250 -10.90 10.38 6.11
CA TRP A 250 -11.45 10.79 7.41
C TRP A 250 -11.45 9.67 8.46
N THR A 251 -11.06 8.44 8.12
CA THR A 251 -10.84 7.38 9.12
C THR A 251 -9.41 7.44 9.62
N THR A 252 -9.21 7.82 10.88
CA THR A 252 -7.93 7.66 11.57
C THR A 252 -7.76 6.19 11.95
N VAL A 253 -7.11 5.42 11.07
CA VAL A 253 -6.70 4.06 11.43
C VAL A 253 -5.39 4.17 12.19
N PHE A 254 -5.40 3.88 13.49
CA PHE A 254 -4.17 3.63 14.23
C PHE A 254 -3.64 2.26 13.79
N THR A 255 -2.81 2.23 12.76
CA THR A 255 -2.09 1.01 12.36
C THR A 255 -0.78 0.93 13.13
N SER A 256 -0.67 -0.06 14.02
CA SER A 256 0.66 -0.55 14.42
C SER A 256 1.19 -1.39 13.27
N SER A 257 2.22 -0.91 12.57
CA SER A 257 2.97 -1.74 11.63
C SER A 257 3.65 -2.86 12.41
N PHE A 258 3.03 -4.04 12.45
CA PHE A 258 3.75 -5.25 12.77
C PHE A 258 4.57 -5.60 11.53
N ALA A 259 5.90 -5.61 11.66
CA ALA A 259 6.77 -6.16 10.63
C ALA A 259 6.38 -7.63 10.42
N THR A 260 5.60 -7.91 9.36
CA THR A 260 5.18 -9.28 9.03
C THR A 260 6.35 -10.03 8.40
N ASP A 261 7.33 -9.29 7.85
CA ASP A 261 8.57 -9.81 7.28
C ASP A 261 9.78 -9.02 7.79
N HIS A 262 10.64 -9.68 8.56
CA HIS A 262 11.86 -9.09 9.11
C HIS A 262 12.94 -8.83 8.03
N ASN A 263 12.79 -9.40 6.83
CA ASN A 263 13.72 -9.18 5.71
C ASN A 263 13.68 -7.75 5.14
N SER A 264 12.67 -6.96 5.50
CA SER A 264 12.50 -5.60 4.98
C SER A 264 13.06 -4.50 5.91
N LEU A 265 13.69 -4.86 7.05
CA LEU A 265 14.37 -3.87 7.90
C LEU A 265 15.76 -3.53 7.36
N ALA A 266 15.98 -2.26 7.06
CA ALA A 266 17.32 -1.74 6.81
C ALA A 266 18.20 -1.88 8.07
N ASN A 267 19.52 -1.94 7.88
CA ASN A 267 20.55 -2.02 8.92
C ASN A 267 20.63 -3.32 9.73
N LEU A 268 19.93 -4.39 9.35
CA LEU A 268 20.11 -5.70 9.99
C LEU A 268 21.60 -6.14 9.91
N THR A 269 22.24 -6.12 8.75
CA THR A 269 23.65 -6.60 8.67
C THR A 269 24.70 -5.55 8.99
N THR A 270 24.34 -4.27 9.06
CA THR A 270 25.28 -3.15 9.26
C THR A 270 24.60 -2.01 10.02
N GLY A 271 24.99 -1.78 11.28
CA GLY A 271 24.50 -0.66 12.08
C GLY A 271 23.43 -1.00 13.11
N ASP A 272 22.98 -2.26 13.18
CA ASP A 272 22.18 -2.73 14.31
C ASP A 272 23.03 -2.73 15.59
N VAL A 273 22.54 -2.06 16.62
CA VAL A 273 23.18 -1.98 17.95
C VAL A 273 22.77 -3.15 18.85
N HIS A 274 21.83 -3.99 18.41
CA HIS A 274 21.35 -5.15 19.13
C HIS A 274 22.08 -6.43 18.72
N THR A 275 22.14 -7.37 19.65
CA THR A 275 22.63 -8.73 19.38
C THR A 275 21.65 -9.48 18.49
N GLN A 276 22.08 -9.85 17.29
CA GLN A 276 21.29 -10.71 16.40
C GLN A 276 21.45 -12.18 16.75
N TYR A 277 20.31 -12.87 16.76
CA TYR A 277 20.24 -14.32 16.91
C TYR A 277 19.90 -14.94 15.56
N PHE A 278 20.71 -15.89 15.10
CA PHE A 278 20.40 -16.68 13.92
C PHE A 278 19.16 -17.53 14.21
N LEU A 279 18.08 -17.32 13.45
CA LEU A 279 16.98 -18.29 13.43
C LEU A 279 17.52 -19.54 12.74
N LEU A 280 17.76 -20.60 13.51
CA LEU A 280 18.05 -21.92 12.96
C LEU A 280 16.73 -22.49 12.40
N ALA A 281 16.31 -21.97 11.24
CA ALA A 281 15.09 -22.42 10.57
C ALA A 281 15.25 -23.91 10.25
N GLY A 282 14.24 -24.69 10.61
CA GLY A 282 14.35 -26.10 10.94
C GLY A 282 15.16 -26.95 9.96
N GLU A 283 16.22 -27.57 10.47
CA GLU A 283 16.63 -28.91 10.08
C GLU A 283 17.20 -29.63 11.30
N THR A 284 16.82 -30.89 11.42
CA THR A 284 17.27 -31.85 12.42
C THR A 284 18.72 -32.31 12.19
N THR A 285 19.66 -31.43 11.81
CA THR A 285 21.12 -31.69 11.82
C THR A 285 21.96 -30.46 11.44
N ASP A 286 22.92 -30.17 12.32
CA ASP A 286 24.23 -29.54 12.07
C ASP A 286 24.30 -28.03 11.78
N ALA A 287 24.60 -27.28 12.84
CA ALA A 287 25.07 -25.89 12.80
C ALA A 287 26.19 -25.68 11.78
N LYS A 288 26.11 -24.62 10.96
CA LYS A 288 27.17 -24.26 10.00
C LYS A 288 27.69 -22.84 10.24
N LEU A 289 28.98 -22.75 10.58
CA LEU A 289 29.77 -21.51 10.67
C LEU A 289 30.50 -21.28 9.35
N TYR A 290 30.44 -20.06 8.81
CA TYR A 290 31.13 -19.70 7.56
C TYR A 290 32.32 -18.76 7.80
N SER A 291 33.36 -19.01 6.99
CA SER A 291 34.74 -18.46 6.96
C SER A 291 35.10 -17.36 7.97
N GLY A 292 35.89 -17.72 8.99
CA GLY A 292 36.52 -16.80 9.93
C GLY A 292 35.83 -16.67 11.29
N ALA A 293 34.70 -17.37 11.50
CA ALA A 293 34.01 -17.40 12.79
C ALA A 293 34.60 -18.47 13.73
N ASP A 294 34.92 -18.09 14.96
CA ASP A 294 35.28 -19.00 16.06
C ASP A 294 34.02 -19.79 16.52
N LEU A 295 34.12 -21.11 16.69
CA LEU A 295 33.09 -21.92 17.35
C LEU A 295 33.25 -21.78 18.86
N ILE A 296 32.42 -20.94 19.49
CA ILE A 296 32.39 -20.79 20.95
C ILE A 296 31.27 -21.68 21.51
N VAL A 297 31.64 -22.71 22.26
CA VAL A 297 30.67 -23.59 22.96
C VAL A 297 30.62 -23.18 24.42
N TYR A 298 29.46 -22.72 24.87
CA TYR A 298 29.23 -22.44 26.29
C TYR A 298 28.85 -23.73 27.01
N SER A 299 29.56 -24.06 28.09
CA SER A 299 29.06 -25.04 29.05
C SER A 299 28.14 -24.33 30.06
N ASP A 300 27.06 -25.00 30.48
CA ASP A 300 26.08 -24.52 31.46
C ASP A 300 26.67 -24.25 32.85
N ALA A 301 27.91 -24.69 33.09
CA ALA A 301 28.66 -24.48 34.33
C ALA A 301 29.48 -23.18 34.37
N GLY A 302 29.35 -22.28 33.38
CA GLY A 302 29.93 -20.93 33.45
C GLY A 302 31.45 -20.86 33.20
N SER A 303 32.08 -21.95 32.73
CA SER A 303 33.44 -21.90 32.20
C SER A 303 33.39 -21.83 30.67
N THR A 304 33.97 -20.77 30.10
CA THR A 304 34.07 -20.59 28.65
C THR A 304 35.30 -21.34 28.12
N GLU A 305 35.07 -22.49 27.48
CA GLU A 305 36.11 -23.19 26.73
C GLU A 305 36.02 -22.78 25.25
N VAL A 306 37.07 -22.15 24.72
CA VAL A 306 37.08 -21.64 23.33
C VAL A 306 37.89 -22.57 22.45
N ALA A 307 37.22 -23.37 21.61
CA ALA A 307 37.86 -24.14 20.55
C ALA A 307 37.97 -23.28 19.29
N ARG A 308 39.19 -22.91 18.89
CA ARG A 308 39.41 -22.12 17.66
C ARG A 308 39.83 -23.02 16.51
N ILE A 309 39.17 -22.87 15.37
CA ILE A 309 39.64 -23.42 14.08
C ILE A 309 40.17 -22.24 13.27
N ASP A 310 41.48 -22.18 13.09
CA ASP A 310 42.08 -21.16 12.23
C ASP A 310 41.75 -21.49 10.76
N GLY A 311 40.92 -20.67 10.13
CA GLY A 311 40.52 -20.86 8.72
C GLY A 311 41.66 -20.75 7.70
N ALA A 312 42.79 -20.12 8.06
CA ALA A 312 43.94 -19.99 7.18
C ALA A 312 44.90 -21.20 7.26
N THR A 313 45.10 -21.75 8.46
CA THR A 313 46.03 -22.88 8.66
C THR A 313 45.34 -24.23 8.85
N GLY A 314 44.04 -24.23 9.13
CA GLY A 314 43.27 -25.43 9.49
C GLY A 314 43.55 -25.95 10.90
N ASN A 315 44.34 -25.23 11.71
CA ASN A 315 44.72 -25.66 13.05
C ASN A 315 43.54 -25.57 14.01
N LEU A 316 43.36 -26.60 14.85
CA LEU A 316 42.43 -26.60 15.97
C LEU A 316 43.19 -26.32 17.27
N THR A 317 42.81 -25.26 17.99
CA THR A 317 43.36 -24.90 19.31
C THR A 317 42.28 -24.99 20.37
N THR A 318 42.50 -25.78 21.43
CA THR A 318 41.57 -25.91 22.57
C THR A 318 42.32 -25.68 23.88
N PRO A 319 41.68 -25.11 24.93
CA PRO A 319 42.31 -24.94 26.24
C PRO A 319 42.38 -26.27 27.01
N GLY A 320 41.39 -27.15 26.80
CA GLY A 320 41.34 -28.50 27.33
C GLY A 320 41.82 -29.59 26.36
N SER A 321 41.87 -30.83 26.86
CA SER A 321 42.19 -32.01 26.06
C SER A 321 41.07 -32.34 25.07
N ILE A 322 41.41 -32.63 23.82
CA ILE A 322 40.48 -33.21 22.85
C ILE A 322 40.36 -34.71 23.14
N ILE A 323 39.23 -35.13 23.71
CA ILE A 323 38.97 -36.55 24.02
C ILE A 323 37.97 -37.10 22.99
N SER A 324 38.44 -37.93 22.07
CA SER A 324 37.56 -38.70 21.18
C SER A 324 37.04 -39.93 21.93
N THR A 325 35.79 -39.85 22.42
CA THR A 325 35.13 -40.96 23.13
C THR A 325 34.10 -41.65 22.21
N GLY A 326 34.60 -42.46 21.27
CA GLY A 326 33.73 -43.36 20.52
C GLY A 326 33.46 -44.63 21.34
N GLY A 327 32.20 -44.92 21.67
CA GLY A 327 31.81 -46.20 22.27
C GLY A 327 32.35 -47.36 21.43
N GLY A 328 33.40 -48.02 21.93
CA GLY A 328 34.03 -49.18 21.30
C GLY A 328 34.93 -48.92 20.07
N GLN A 329 35.20 -47.67 19.68
CA GLN A 329 36.10 -47.37 18.55
C GLN A 329 37.22 -46.41 18.96
N THR A 330 38.46 -46.85 18.81
CA THR A 330 39.67 -46.04 19.02
C THR A 330 39.59 -44.78 18.18
N GLY A 331 39.68 -43.60 18.80
CA GLY A 331 39.78 -42.31 18.11
C GLY A 331 40.95 -42.34 17.12
N LYS A 332 40.63 -42.38 15.83
CA LYS A 332 41.61 -42.45 14.74
C LYS A 332 41.95 -41.04 14.29
N PHE A 333 43.10 -40.51 14.72
CA PHE A 333 43.67 -39.30 14.12
C PHE A 333 44.22 -39.64 12.74
N LEU A 334 43.39 -39.46 11.71
CA LEU A 334 43.78 -39.66 10.32
C LEU A 334 44.59 -38.47 9.83
N THR A 335 45.80 -38.71 9.34
CA THR A 335 46.55 -37.67 8.65
C THR A 335 46.16 -37.70 7.17
N GLY A 336 45.67 -36.58 6.65
CA GLY A 336 44.98 -36.52 5.35
C GLY A 336 45.84 -36.78 4.11
N GLN A 337 47.17 -36.90 4.25
CA GLN A 337 48.14 -37.14 3.17
C GLN A 337 49.35 -37.94 3.67
N ALA A 338 50.04 -38.64 2.77
CA ALA A 338 51.29 -39.34 3.08
C ALA A 338 52.37 -38.34 3.53
N GLY A 339 52.92 -38.52 4.74
CA GLY A 339 53.96 -37.67 5.32
C GLY A 339 53.55 -36.82 6.53
N ASN A 340 52.25 -36.72 6.83
CA ASN A 340 51.78 -36.02 8.02
C ASN A 340 51.88 -36.92 9.26
N THR A 341 52.38 -36.38 10.38
CA THR A 341 52.63 -37.12 11.63
C THR A 341 51.77 -36.61 12.78
N VAL A 342 51.17 -37.52 13.57
CA VAL A 342 50.50 -37.18 14.83
C VAL A 342 51.49 -37.41 15.96
N PHE A 343 51.97 -36.32 16.57
CA PHE A 343 52.77 -36.39 17.79
C PHE A 343 51.97 -35.80 18.95
N ALA A 344 51.74 -36.59 20.00
CA ALA A 344 51.19 -36.12 21.26
C ALA A 344 52.32 -36.05 22.29
N PHE A 345 52.62 -34.86 22.79
CA PHE A 345 53.61 -34.65 23.85
C PHE A 345 52.86 -34.34 25.16
N SER A 346 53.25 -34.99 26.25
CA SER A 346 52.75 -34.70 27.60
C SER A 346 53.94 -34.44 28.52
N GLY A 347 54.24 -33.17 28.78
CA GLY A 347 55.45 -32.79 29.51
C GLY A 347 56.72 -33.29 28.79
N ASP A 348 57.64 -33.89 29.53
CA ASP A 348 58.90 -34.42 29.00
C ASP A 348 58.77 -35.82 28.36
N ASN A 349 57.56 -36.39 28.33
CA ASN A 349 57.34 -37.77 27.90
C ASN A 349 56.65 -37.87 26.53
N PHE A 350 57.18 -38.77 25.70
CA PHE A 350 56.61 -39.20 24.42
C PHE A 350 55.86 -40.53 24.59
N ASP A 351 54.53 -40.53 24.50
CA ASP A 351 53.69 -41.74 24.61
C ASP A 351 53.02 -42.04 23.26
N VAL A 352 53.51 -43.07 22.56
CA VAL A 352 52.86 -43.61 21.36
C VAL A 352 52.34 -45.01 21.69
N ARG A 353 51.03 -45.13 21.82
CA ARG A 353 50.36 -46.42 22.03
C ARG A 353 49.85 -46.94 20.69
N ALA A 354 50.58 -47.88 20.11
CA ALA A 354 50.08 -48.71 19.02
C ALA A 354 49.65 -50.07 19.58
N GLY A 355 48.36 -50.40 19.49
CA GLY A 355 47.86 -51.72 19.88
C GLY A 355 46.36 -51.87 19.67
N THR A 356 45.94 -53.01 19.12
CA THR A 356 44.53 -53.40 19.03
C THR A 356 44.11 -54.12 20.30
N GLY A 357 43.15 -53.56 21.04
CA GLY A 357 42.11 -54.27 21.82
C GLY A 357 42.49 -55.35 22.85
N GLY A 358 43.76 -55.58 23.19
CA GLY A 358 44.13 -56.62 24.16
C GLY A 358 45.62 -56.83 24.39
N SER A 359 46.51 -56.14 23.68
CA SER A 359 47.95 -56.19 23.91
C SER A 359 48.58 -54.88 23.46
N ALA A 360 48.74 -53.93 24.38
CA ALA A 360 49.55 -52.74 24.13
C ALA A 360 50.96 -53.01 24.63
N SER A 361 51.91 -53.28 23.73
CA SER A 361 53.32 -53.15 24.05
C SER A 361 53.64 -51.66 24.12
N GLN A 362 53.88 -51.13 25.31
CA GLN A 362 54.47 -49.80 25.47
C GLN A 362 55.89 -49.84 24.90
N ASN A 363 56.07 -49.35 23.67
CA ASN A 363 57.40 -48.96 23.23
C ASN A 363 57.69 -47.58 23.82
N VAL A 364 58.10 -47.55 25.09
CA VAL A 364 58.68 -46.34 25.68
C VAL A 364 60.07 -46.18 25.08
N MET A 365 60.21 -45.30 24.10
CA MET A 365 61.53 -44.75 23.79
C MET A 365 61.88 -43.79 24.93
N ARG A 366 62.64 -44.28 25.93
CA ARG A 366 63.35 -43.39 26.85
C ARG A 366 64.51 -42.80 26.07
N VAL A 367 64.44 -41.50 25.77
CA VAL A 367 65.61 -40.72 25.34
C VAL A 367 66.35 -40.27 26.58
#